data_AF-A0A6M1TDR7-F1
#
_entry.id   AF-A0A6M1TDR7-F1
#
_cell.length_a   1.000
_cell.length_b   1.000
_cell.length_c   1.000
_cell.angle_alpha   90.00
_cell.angle_beta   90.00
_cell.angle_gamma   90.00
#
_symmetry.space_group_name_H-M   'P 1'
#
loop_
_entity.id
_entity.type
_entity.pdbx_description
1 polymer ?
#
loop_
_entity_poly.entity_id
_entity_poly.type
_entity_poly.pdbx_seq_one_letter_code
_entity_poly.pdbx_strand_id
1 'polypeptide(L)'
;MMTTQPTHPKTLNAAPVDRKLNALFCFLLVVVFISAANVQQQWHVILGLLLATAFSFLAFLIQRLTLDGMFAAIVIGIFVLGFGGWPTVGVLLIFFISSVALSNTKSKLPADLPKDIRRDGKQVWANGFWLVVSLILYGIFNSPLFIIAALGSIATATADTWGTEVGTRLSNKTYLVTDFSKVATGSNGGVSIKGTIATVLGSTLIAAISIYVFSLQLAVFICIFAAGFLGSVADSYFGAIFQRNNSSVTLPVLNQTIPFSNNIVNGISTGIGGLLAAILKLIII
;
A
#
# COMPACT_ATOMS: atom_id res chain seq x y z
N MET A 1 -28.80 -27.60 -41.38
CA MET A 1 -28.75 -26.25 -40.77
C MET A 1 -27.57 -26.21 -39.82
N MET A 2 -26.47 -25.59 -40.23
CA MET A 2 -25.32 -25.33 -39.35
C MET A 2 -25.65 -24.09 -38.52
N THR A 3 -25.76 -24.24 -37.21
CA THR A 3 -25.89 -23.14 -36.26
C THR A 3 -24.52 -22.53 -36.02
N THR A 4 -24.29 -21.35 -36.60
CA THR A 4 -23.13 -20.52 -36.32
C THR A 4 -23.17 -20.05 -34.87
N GLN A 5 -22.18 -20.40 -34.05
CA GLN A 5 -21.99 -19.79 -32.74
C GLN A 5 -21.72 -18.28 -32.89
N PRO A 6 -22.30 -17.42 -32.04
CA PRO A 6 -22.00 -16.00 -32.07
C PRO A 6 -20.56 -15.78 -31.60
N THR A 7 -19.73 -15.23 -32.49
CA THR A 7 -18.39 -14.74 -32.14
C THR A 7 -18.55 -13.58 -31.17
N HIS A 8 -18.21 -13.78 -29.90
CA HIS A 8 -18.05 -12.67 -28.95
C HIS A 8 -17.07 -11.65 -29.54
N PRO A 9 -17.43 -10.36 -29.65
CA PRO A 9 -16.50 -9.35 -30.10
C PRO A 9 -15.32 -9.35 -29.13
N LYS A 10 -14.10 -9.50 -29.67
CA LYS A 10 -12.86 -9.27 -28.91
C LYS A 10 -12.92 -7.83 -28.41
N THR A 11 -13.30 -7.65 -27.15
CA THR A 11 -13.13 -6.38 -26.45
C THR A 11 -11.64 -6.04 -26.57
N LEU A 12 -11.32 -4.90 -27.16
CA LEU A 12 -9.98 -4.33 -27.10
C LEU A 12 -9.60 -4.31 -25.62
N ASN A 13 -8.69 -5.21 -25.23
CA ASN A 13 -8.29 -5.39 -23.84
C ASN A 13 -7.78 -4.06 -23.29
N ALA A 14 -8.62 -3.37 -22.53
CA ALA A 14 -8.24 -2.12 -21.88
C ALA A 14 -6.97 -2.38 -21.05
N ALA A 15 -6.01 -1.45 -21.11
CA ALA A 15 -4.78 -1.59 -20.35
C ALA A 15 -5.09 -1.83 -18.86
N PRO A 16 -4.34 -2.74 -18.19
CA PRO A 16 -4.46 -2.96 -16.76
C PRO A 16 -4.46 -1.65 -15.97
N VAL A 17 -5.26 -1.59 -14.89
CA VAL A 17 -5.46 -0.38 -14.09
C VAL A 17 -4.15 0.21 -13.57
N ASP A 18 -3.22 -0.64 -13.14
CA ASP A 18 -1.88 -0.29 -12.69
C ASP A 18 -1.04 0.42 -13.78
N ARG A 19 -1.16 0.03 -15.05
CA ARG A 19 -0.49 0.73 -16.17
C ARG A 19 -1.11 2.10 -16.43
N LYS A 20 -2.43 2.21 -16.30
CA LYS A 20 -3.13 3.51 -16.39
C LYS A 20 -2.72 4.44 -15.25
N LEU A 21 -2.58 3.92 -14.03
CA LEU A 21 -2.06 4.67 -12.88
C LEU A 21 -0.62 5.12 -13.12
N ASN A 22 0.26 4.23 -13.61
CA ASN A 22 1.63 4.62 -13.99
C ASN A 22 1.63 5.79 -14.98
N ALA A 23 0.83 5.70 -16.06
CA ALA A 23 0.75 6.76 -17.06
C ALA A 23 0.22 8.08 -16.47
N LEU A 24 -0.84 8.02 -15.66
CA LEU A 24 -1.42 9.18 -14.99
C LEU A 24 -0.40 9.86 -14.07
N PHE A 25 0.28 9.10 -13.21
CA PHE A 25 1.24 9.65 -12.26
C PHE A 25 2.55 10.07 -12.92
N CYS A 26 2.97 9.46 -14.02
CA CYS A 26 4.07 10.00 -14.84
C CYS A 26 3.68 11.36 -15.45
N PHE A 27 2.45 11.50 -15.95
CA PHE A 27 1.97 12.80 -16.44
C PHE A 27 1.92 13.85 -15.32
N LEU A 28 1.34 13.50 -14.16
CA LEU A 28 1.30 14.39 -12.99
C LEU A 28 2.71 14.76 -12.51
N LEU A 29 3.65 13.82 -12.55
CA LEU A 29 5.05 14.08 -12.19
C LEU A 29 5.63 15.19 -13.07
N VAL A 30 5.44 15.11 -14.40
CA VAL A 30 5.92 16.15 -15.33
C VAL A 30 5.27 17.50 -15.03
N VAL A 31 3.94 17.51 -14.81
CA VAL A 31 3.21 18.74 -14.46
C VAL A 31 3.79 19.37 -13.19
N VAL A 32 3.85 18.62 -12.09
CA VAL A 32 4.32 19.14 -10.79
C VAL A 32 5.81 19.51 -10.85
N PHE A 33 6.63 18.75 -11.57
CA PHE A 33 8.05 19.04 -11.77
C PHE A 33 8.28 20.40 -12.44
N ILE A 34 7.45 20.74 -13.43
CA ILE A 34 7.55 22.01 -14.16
C ILE A 34 6.90 23.16 -13.38
N SER A 35 5.72 22.92 -12.80
CA SER A 35 4.88 24.01 -12.28
C SER A 35 5.09 24.33 -10.80
N ALA A 36 5.58 23.38 -9.99
CA ALA A 36 5.59 23.51 -8.54
C ALA A 36 6.92 23.11 -7.88
N ALA A 37 7.72 22.24 -8.50
CA ALA A 37 8.95 21.74 -7.89
C ALA A 37 10.05 22.82 -7.84
N ASN A 38 10.66 22.97 -6.67
CA ASN A 38 11.86 23.78 -6.52
C ASN A 38 13.11 23.06 -7.04
N VAL A 39 14.24 23.78 -7.17
CA VAL A 39 15.50 23.24 -7.72
C VAL A 39 15.97 21.97 -6.99
N GLN A 40 15.84 21.92 -5.67
CA GLN A 40 16.23 20.74 -4.90
C GLN A 40 15.32 19.54 -5.19
N GLN A 41 14.00 19.75 -5.24
CA GLN A 41 13.03 18.71 -5.60
C GLN A 41 13.25 18.21 -7.02
N GLN A 42 13.60 19.09 -7.97
CA GLN A 42 13.93 18.69 -9.33
C GLN A 42 15.14 17.73 -9.36
N TRP A 43 16.21 18.04 -8.62
CA TRP A 43 17.34 17.13 -8.48
C TRP A 43 16.95 15.81 -7.82
N HIS A 44 16.13 15.86 -6.76
CA HIS A 44 15.62 14.66 -6.11
C HIS A 44 14.71 13.82 -7.02
N VAL A 45 13.95 14.41 -7.92
CA VAL A 45 13.15 13.68 -8.93
C VAL A 45 14.07 12.94 -9.91
N ILE A 46 15.13 13.59 -10.40
CA ILE A 46 16.10 12.97 -11.30
C ILE A 46 16.83 11.82 -10.60
N LEU A 47 17.33 12.06 -9.38
CA LEU A 47 17.96 11.01 -8.56
C LEU A 47 16.96 9.90 -8.21
N GLY A 48 15.70 10.27 -7.94
CA GLY A 48 14.61 9.35 -7.67
C GLY A 48 14.37 8.41 -8.83
N LEU A 49 14.37 8.91 -10.07
CA LEU A 49 14.26 8.09 -11.27
C LEU A 49 15.41 7.07 -11.36
N LEU A 50 16.66 7.52 -11.19
CA LEU A 50 17.83 6.64 -11.28
C LEU A 50 17.82 5.57 -10.18
N LEU A 51 17.66 5.98 -8.92
CA LEU A 51 17.70 5.09 -7.78
C LEU A 51 16.49 4.16 -7.72
N ALA A 52 15.28 4.67 -7.93
CA ALA A 52 14.08 3.83 -7.94
C ALA A 52 14.13 2.81 -9.08
N THR A 53 14.69 3.16 -10.24
CA THR A 53 14.95 2.19 -11.33
C THR A 53 15.93 1.12 -10.89
N ALA A 54 17.09 1.50 -10.33
CA ALA A 54 18.10 0.54 -9.87
C ALA A 54 17.55 -0.43 -8.79
N PHE A 55 16.92 0.10 -7.75
CA PHE A 55 16.36 -0.70 -6.66
C PHE A 55 15.19 -1.58 -7.11
N SER A 56 14.26 -1.03 -7.90
CA SER A 56 13.10 -1.80 -8.38
C SER A 56 13.51 -2.87 -9.37
N PHE A 57 14.50 -2.60 -10.23
CA PHE A 57 15.06 -3.58 -11.14
C PHE A 57 15.75 -4.72 -10.37
N LEU A 58 16.54 -4.41 -9.34
CA LEU A 58 17.12 -5.44 -8.48
C LEU A 58 16.02 -6.27 -7.80
N ALA A 59 14.99 -5.64 -7.24
CA ALA A 59 13.83 -6.31 -6.63
C ALA A 59 13.07 -7.19 -7.63
N PHE A 60 13.01 -6.81 -8.91
CA PHE A 60 12.48 -7.63 -9.98
C PHE A 60 13.35 -8.86 -10.26
N LEU A 61 14.69 -8.68 -10.34
CA LEU A 61 15.64 -9.77 -10.56
C LEU A 61 15.61 -10.82 -9.44
N ILE A 62 15.49 -10.38 -8.18
CA ILE A 62 15.33 -11.28 -7.03
C ILE A 62 13.89 -11.76 -6.82
N GLN A 63 13.04 -11.65 -7.85
CA GLN A 63 11.66 -12.15 -7.89
C GLN A 63 10.77 -11.64 -6.73
N ARG A 64 10.91 -10.36 -6.34
CA ARG A 64 10.02 -9.70 -5.37
C ARG A 64 8.91 -8.90 -6.01
N LEU A 65 9.17 -8.35 -7.18
CA LEU A 65 8.21 -7.59 -7.98
C LEU A 65 7.96 -8.28 -9.31
N THR A 66 6.74 -8.22 -9.83
CA THR A 66 6.48 -8.49 -11.25
C THR A 66 6.99 -7.34 -12.12
N LEU A 67 6.92 -7.47 -13.44
CA LEU A 67 7.31 -6.36 -14.33
C LEU A 67 6.41 -5.13 -14.11
N ASP A 68 5.10 -5.34 -14.01
CA ASP A 68 4.14 -4.26 -13.71
C ASP A 68 4.38 -3.69 -12.29
N GLY A 69 4.72 -4.55 -11.32
CA GLY A 69 5.12 -4.15 -9.97
C GLY A 69 6.39 -3.29 -9.93
N MET A 70 7.38 -3.62 -10.76
CA MET A 70 8.61 -2.84 -10.92
C MET A 70 8.31 -1.44 -11.43
N PHE A 71 7.52 -1.30 -12.51
CA PHE A 71 7.18 0.02 -13.04
C PHE A 71 6.39 0.87 -12.03
N ALA A 72 5.43 0.26 -11.32
CA ALA A 72 4.71 0.95 -10.25
C ALA A 72 5.65 1.42 -9.12
N ALA A 73 6.60 0.57 -8.71
CA ALA A 73 7.59 0.90 -7.69
C ALA A 73 8.56 2.02 -8.14
N ILE A 74 8.93 2.05 -9.42
CA ILE A 74 9.73 3.14 -10.01
C ILE A 74 8.96 4.46 -9.88
N VAL A 75 7.70 4.51 -10.34
CA VAL A 75 6.88 5.72 -10.27
C VAL A 75 6.74 6.21 -8.84
N ILE A 76 6.37 5.34 -7.90
CA ILE A 76 6.25 5.68 -6.48
C ILE A 76 7.60 6.16 -5.92
N GLY A 77 8.70 5.48 -6.24
CA GLY A 77 10.04 5.83 -5.77
C GLY A 77 10.50 7.22 -6.23
N ILE A 78 10.12 7.65 -7.43
CA ILE A 78 10.39 9.01 -7.91
C ILE A 78 9.69 10.06 -7.05
N PHE A 79 8.41 9.86 -6.72
CA PHE A 79 7.68 10.80 -5.85
C PHE A 79 8.23 10.79 -4.43
N VAL A 80 8.61 9.62 -3.93
CA VAL A 80 9.14 9.43 -2.58
C VAL A 80 10.43 10.20 -2.36
N LEU A 81 11.41 10.08 -3.26
CA LEU A 81 12.62 10.90 -3.14
C LEU A 81 12.35 12.34 -3.59
N GLY A 82 11.65 12.54 -4.70
CA GLY A 82 11.38 13.84 -5.32
C GLY A 82 10.71 14.85 -4.39
N PHE A 83 9.69 14.42 -3.64
CA PHE A 83 8.91 15.30 -2.77
C PHE A 83 9.02 14.94 -1.29
N GLY A 84 9.20 13.66 -0.94
CA GLY A 84 9.39 13.24 0.46
C GLY A 84 10.83 13.34 0.96
N GLY A 85 11.81 13.34 0.05
CA GLY A 85 13.23 13.39 0.39
C GLY A 85 13.77 12.07 0.96
N TRP A 86 15.05 12.11 1.35
CA TRP A 86 15.76 10.96 1.92
C TRP A 86 15.09 10.33 3.15
N PRO A 87 14.50 11.11 4.09
CA PRO A 87 13.81 10.53 5.23
C PRO A 87 12.65 9.60 4.80
N THR A 88 11.80 10.02 3.86
CA THR A 88 10.70 9.15 3.36
C THR A 88 11.23 7.91 2.65
N VAL A 89 12.33 8.03 1.88
CA VAL A 89 13.00 6.87 1.27
C VAL A 89 13.40 5.86 2.34
N GLY A 90 14.01 6.30 3.43
CA GLY A 90 14.39 5.43 4.55
C GLY A 90 13.20 4.68 5.15
N VAL A 91 12.08 5.37 5.41
CA VAL A 91 10.86 4.74 5.93
C VAL A 91 10.30 3.71 4.95
N LEU A 92 10.22 4.04 3.66
CA LEU A 92 9.70 3.14 2.64
C LEU A 92 10.59 1.90 2.43
N LEU A 93 11.92 2.07 2.46
CA LEU A 93 12.85 0.96 2.38
C LEU A 93 12.74 0.04 3.60
N ILE A 94 12.54 0.59 4.81
CA ILE A 94 12.30 -0.22 6.01
C ILE A 94 11.01 -1.01 5.88
N PHE A 95 9.92 -0.41 5.38
CA PHE A 95 8.70 -1.16 5.05
C PHE A 95 8.98 -2.31 4.08
N PHE A 96 9.65 -2.03 2.95
CA PHE A 96 9.93 -3.03 1.93
C PHE A 96 10.82 -4.17 2.45
N ILE A 97 11.96 -3.85 3.05
CA ILE A 97 12.94 -4.83 3.55
C ILE A 97 12.33 -5.67 4.66
N SER A 98 11.64 -5.06 5.63
CA SER A 98 11.01 -5.81 6.72
C SER A 98 9.89 -6.72 6.23
N SER A 99 9.09 -6.25 5.27
CA SER A 99 8.07 -7.09 4.62
C SER A 99 8.70 -8.30 3.94
N VAL A 100 9.75 -8.09 3.14
CA VAL A 100 10.46 -9.18 2.44
C VAL A 100 11.08 -10.17 3.43
N ALA A 101 11.63 -9.69 4.55
CA ALA A 101 12.18 -10.54 5.60
C ALA A 101 11.11 -11.44 6.24
N LEU A 102 9.92 -10.88 6.53
CA LEU A 102 8.79 -11.66 7.04
C LEU A 102 8.28 -12.67 6.00
N SER A 103 8.16 -12.25 4.74
CA SER A 103 7.69 -13.13 3.66
C SER A 103 8.61 -14.34 3.45
N ASN A 104 9.93 -14.16 3.60
CA ASN A 104 10.97 -15.17 3.35
C ASN A 104 11.16 -16.26 4.39
N THR A 105 10.44 -16.19 5.50
CA THR A 105 10.61 -17.17 6.57
C THR A 105 9.95 -18.50 6.14
N LYS A 106 10.77 -19.45 5.66
CA LYS A 106 10.44 -20.68 4.89
C LYS A 106 9.53 -21.73 5.58
N SER A 107 8.69 -21.40 6.56
CA SER A 107 7.97 -22.43 7.33
C SER A 107 6.45 -22.20 7.45
N LYS A 108 5.71 -23.31 7.26
CA LYS A 108 4.31 -23.55 7.65
C LYS A 108 3.21 -22.70 6.99
N LEU A 109 3.34 -22.38 5.70
CA LEU A 109 2.15 -21.99 4.94
C LEU A 109 1.27 -23.23 4.69
N PRO A 110 -0.04 -23.18 4.96
CA PRO A 110 -1.02 -24.15 4.48
C PRO A 110 -0.79 -24.51 3.00
N ALA A 111 -0.92 -25.79 2.65
CA ALA A 111 -0.56 -26.29 1.31
C ALA A 111 -1.40 -25.69 0.18
N ASP A 112 -2.57 -25.17 0.51
CA ASP A 112 -3.57 -24.52 -0.34
C ASP A 112 -3.35 -23.01 -0.52
N LEU A 113 -2.45 -22.38 0.24
CA LEU A 113 -2.12 -20.98 0.06
C LEU A 113 -1.02 -20.79 -1.00
N PRO A 114 -1.18 -19.84 -1.93
CA PRO A 114 -0.19 -19.60 -2.96
C PRO A 114 1.15 -19.17 -2.34
N LYS A 115 2.19 -19.97 -2.62
CA LYS A 115 3.56 -19.74 -2.15
C LYS A 115 4.19 -18.62 -2.97
N ASP A 116 4.66 -17.58 -2.29
CA ASP A 116 5.47 -16.49 -2.84
C ASP A 116 4.92 -15.85 -4.12
N ILE A 117 3.85 -15.07 -3.98
CA ILE A 117 3.38 -14.22 -5.08
C ILE A 117 4.23 -12.94 -5.09
N ARG A 118 5.07 -12.80 -6.12
CA ARG A 118 5.71 -11.53 -6.51
C ARG A 118 4.66 -10.41 -6.43
N ARG A 119 4.97 -9.28 -5.77
CA ARG A 119 4.02 -8.16 -5.70
C ARG A 119 3.80 -7.59 -7.09
N ASP A 120 2.54 -7.50 -7.50
CA ASP A 120 2.15 -6.97 -8.80
C ASP A 120 1.92 -5.44 -8.77
N GLY A 121 1.71 -4.84 -9.94
CA GLY A 121 1.49 -3.39 -10.05
C GLY A 121 0.27 -2.92 -9.26
N LYS A 122 -0.78 -3.74 -9.17
CA LYS A 122 -2.01 -3.39 -8.45
C LYS A 122 -1.77 -3.37 -6.95
N GLN A 123 -1.04 -4.33 -6.41
CA GLN A 123 -0.70 -4.38 -4.98
C GLN A 123 0.26 -3.25 -4.60
N VAL A 124 1.23 -2.93 -5.47
CA VAL A 124 2.14 -1.81 -5.26
C VAL A 124 1.37 -0.48 -5.23
N TRP A 125 0.44 -0.26 -6.16
CA TRP A 125 -0.42 0.92 -6.15
C TRP A 125 -1.43 0.94 -4.99
N ALA A 126 -2.02 -0.19 -4.63
CA ALA A 126 -2.93 -0.28 -3.49
C ALA A 126 -2.28 0.25 -2.20
N ASN A 127 -1.01 -0.10 -1.97
CA ASN A 127 -0.29 0.35 -0.78
C ASN A 127 0.35 1.74 -0.96
N GLY A 128 0.66 2.15 -2.19
CA GLY A 128 1.43 3.37 -2.48
C GLY A 128 0.64 4.57 -2.98
N PHE A 129 -0.61 4.41 -3.39
CA PHE A 129 -1.41 5.48 -4.02
C PHE A 129 -1.53 6.70 -3.11
N TRP A 130 -2.00 6.51 -1.87
CA TRP A 130 -2.19 7.61 -0.92
C TRP A 130 -0.88 8.21 -0.40
N LEU A 131 0.19 7.42 -0.37
CA LEU A 131 1.54 7.94 -0.17
C LEU A 131 1.90 8.94 -1.27
N VAL A 132 1.77 8.58 -2.54
CA VAL A 132 2.11 9.47 -3.67
C VAL A 132 1.20 10.71 -3.69
N VAL A 133 -0.11 10.54 -3.50
CA VAL A 133 -1.05 11.67 -3.42
C VAL A 133 -0.64 12.63 -2.31
N SER A 134 -0.35 12.13 -1.11
CA SER A 134 0.09 12.96 0.01
C SER A 134 1.41 13.68 -0.30
N LEU A 135 2.36 13.04 -0.97
CA LEU A 135 3.62 13.67 -1.34
C LEU A 135 3.47 14.74 -2.42
N ILE A 136 2.55 14.58 -3.38
CA ILE A 136 2.19 15.64 -4.34
C ILE A 136 1.62 16.84 -3.59
N LEU A 137 0.69 16.61 -2.66
CA LEU A 137 0.11 17.68 -1.84
C LEU A 137 1.17 18.35 -0.97
N TYR A 138 2.12 17.59 -0.42
CA TYR A 138 3.26 18.17 0.30
C TYR A 138 4.11 19.06 -0.62
N GLY A 139 4.40 18.62 -1.85
CA GLY A 139 5.14 19.43 -2.81
C GLY A 139 4.45 20.74 -3.19
N ILE A 140 3.11 20.74 -3.29
CA ILE A 140 2.31 21.91 -3.66
C ILE A 140 2.11 22.87 -2.49
N PHE A 141 1.76 22.35 -1.31
CA PHE A 141 1.33 23.16 -0.17
C PHE A 141 2.42 23.35 0.90
N ASN A 142 3.51 22.59 0.84
CA ASN A 142 4.62 22.60 1.79
C ASN A 142 4.19 22.45 3.27
N SER A 143 3.09 21.73 3.52
CA SER A 143 2.55 21.53 4.86
C SER A 143 2.99 20.19 5.45
N PRO A 144 3.60 20.14 6.65
CA PRO A 144 3.99 18.91 7.33
C PRO A 144 2.84 17.92 7.53
N LEU A 145 1.59 18.40 7.51
CA LEU A 145 0.39 17.58 7.55
C LEU A 145 0.41 16.47 6.50
N PHE A 146 0.85 16.78 5.29
CA PHE A 146 0.86 15.83 4.17
C PHE A 146 2.00 14.80 4.28
N ILE A 147 3.13 15.15 4.90
CA ILE A 147 4.15 14.16 5.25
C ILE A 147 3.61 13.20 6.30
N ILE A 148 2.91 13.69 7.32
CA ILE A 148 2.32 12.83 8.35
C ILE A 148 1.25 11.91 7.75
N ALA A 149 0.45 12.40 6.80
CA ALA A 149 -0.49 11.57 6.03
C ALA A 149 0.21 10.47 5.20
N ALA A 150 1.32 10.82 4.52
CA ALA A 150 2.14 9.87 3.79
C ALA A 150 2.70 8.77 4.72
N LEU A 151 3.21 9.15 5.89
CA LEU A 151 3.76 8.22 6.88
C LEU A 151 2.67 7.34 7.51
N GLY A 152 1.48 7.88 7.77
CA GLY A 152 0.31 7.11 8.19
C GLY A 152 -0.08 6.05 7.17
N SER A 153 -0.06 6.39 5.88
CA SER A 153 -0.33 5.45 4.79
C SER A 153 0.69 4.31 4.75
N ILE A 154 2.00 4.61 4.89
CA ILE A 154 3.06 3.60 4.97
C ILE A 154 2.90 2.73 6.22
N ALA A 155 2.57 3.33 7.37
CA ALA A 155 2.36 2.62 8.62
C ALA A 155 1.22 1.61 8.51
N THR A 156 0.11 1.99 7.86
CA THR A 156 -1.02 1.09 7.61
C THR A 156 -0.63 -0.07 6.71
N ALA A 157 0.03 0.20 5.58
CA ALA A 157 0.48 -0.87 4.68
C ALA A 157 1.46 -1.83 5.37
N THR A 158 2.33 -1.31 6.24
CA THR A 158 3.30 -2.11 7.01
C THR A 158 2.60 -2.96 8.06
N ALA A 159 1.72 -2.35 8.85
CA ALA A 159 0.96 -3.04 9.90
C ALA A 159 0.08 -4.16 9.33
N ASP A 160 -0.58 -3.90 8.20
CA ASP A 160 -1.37 -4.90 7.48
C ASP A 160 -0.50 -6.05 6.96
N THR A 161 0.61 -5.73 6.30
CA THR A 161 1.54 -6.75 5.79
C THR A 161 2.07 -7.61 6.92
N TRP A 162 2.56 -7.01 8.01
CA TRP A 162 3.09 -7.75 9.16
C TRP A 162 2.01 -8.62 9.81
N GLY A 163 0.81 -8.07 9.99
CA GLY A 163 -0.32 -8.78 10.56
C GLY A 163 -0.72 -10.02 9.75
N THR A 164 -0.87 -9.87 8.45
CA THR A 164 -1.20 -10.97 7.54
C THR A 164 -0.08 -11.99 7.44
N GLU A 165 1.17 -11.56 7.27
CA GLU A 165 2.32 -12.46 7.10
C GLU A 165 2.60 -13.27 8.38
N VAL A 166 2.51 -12.66 9.56
CA VAL A 166 2.72 -13.37 10.83
C VAL A 166 1.48 -14.18 11.23
N GLY A 167 0.29 -13.61 11.05
CA GLY A 167 -0.98 -14.26 11.38
C GLY A 167 -1.21 -15.52 10.56
N THR A 168 -0.98 -15.47 9.25
CA THR A 168 -1.16 -16.63 8.37
C THR A 168 -0.17 -17.76 8.66
N ARG A 169 1.08 -17.44 9.02
CA ARG A 169 2.12 -18.44 9.28
C ARG A 169 2.07 -19.06 10.68
N LEU A 170 1.81 -18.24 11.70
CA LEU A 170 2.05 -18.65 13.08
C LEU A 170 0.77 -18.92 13.87
N SER A 171 -0.41 -18.51 13.37
CA SER A 171 -1.65 -18.63 14.13
C SER A 171 -2.42 -19.92 13.85
N ASN A 172 -2.80 -20.59 14.94
CA ASN A 172 -3.63 -21.80 14.91
C ASN A 172 -5.12 -21.49 15.11
N LYS A 173 -5.45 -20.25 15.49
CA LYS A 173 -6.81 -19.77 15.75
C LYS A 173 -6.95 -18.39 15.12
N THR A 174 -7.93 -18.27 14.23
CA THR A 174 -8.27 -17.03 13.51
C THR A 174 -9.77 -16.82 13.65
N TYR A 175 -10.17 -15.57 13.86
CA TYR A 175 -11.55 -15.16 14.11
C TYR A 175 -11.89 -13.98 13.22
N LEU A 176 -13.15 -13.82 12.81
CA LEU A 176 -13.56 -12.58 12.15
C LEU A 176 -13.47 -11.40 13.10
N VAL A 177 -13.04 -10.25 12.58
CA VAL A 177 -13.01 -9.00 13.35
C VAL A 177 -14.42 -8.45 13.66
N THR A 178 -15.44 -8.88 12.92
CA THR A 178 -16.81 -8.37 13.04
C THR A 178 -17.61 -9.03 14.16
N ASP A 179 -17.63 -10.36 14.22
CA ASP A 179 -18.47 -11.15 15.13
C ASP A 179 -17.70 -12.16 15.99
N PHE A 180 -16.36 -12.19 15.86
CA PHE A 180 -15.48 -13.13 16.55
C PHE A 180 -15.80 -14.61 16.29
N SER A 181 -16.48 -14.92 15.18
CA SER A 181 -16.67 -16.30 14.74
C SER A 181 -15.35 -16.91 14.27
N LYS A 182 -15.13 -18.19 14.57
CA LYS A 182 -13.90 -18.90 14.17
C LYS A 182 -13.88 -19.15 12.66
N VAL A 183 -12.76 -18.82 12.01
CA VAL A 183 -12.55 -19.01 10.57
C VAL A 183 -11.22 -19.70 10.29
N ALA A 184 -11.06 -20.20 9.06
CA ALA A 184 -9.79 -20.76 8.62
C ALA A 184 -8.70 -19.67 8.59
N THR A 185 -7.46 -20.03 8.93
CA THR A 185 -6.32 -19.11 8.85
C THR A 185 -6.13 -18.64 7.40
N GLY A 186 -5.93 -17.33 7.21
CA GLY A 186 -5.85 -16.72 5.87
C GLY A 186 -7.20 -16.35 5.25
N SER A 187 -8.31 -16.52 5.96
CA SER A 187 -9.62 -16.00 5.51
C SER A 187 -9.62 -14.47 5.47
N ASN A 188 -10.23 -13.89 4.44
CA ASN A 188 -10.47 -12.45 4.35
C ASN A 188 -11.19 -11.93 5.61
N GLY A 189 -10.63 -10.88 6.23
CA GLY A 189 -11.13 -10.31 7.48
C GLY A 189 -10.88 -11.13 8.75
N GLY A 190 -10.10 -12.21 8.64
CA GLY A 190 -9.66 -13.02 9.76
C GLY A 190 -8.50 -12.38 10.52
N VAL A 191 -8.70 -12.17 11.82
CA VAL A 191 -7.69 -11.67 12.75
C VAL A 191 -7.27 -12.77 13.74
N SER A 192 -6.02 -12.71 14.18
CA SER A 192 -5.46 -13.66 15.15
C SER A 192 -4.55 -12.93 16.13
N ILE A 193 -4.39 -13.44 17.35
CA ILE A 193 -3.58 -12.77 18.38
C ILE A 193 -2.15 -12.47 17.89
N LYS A 194 -1.50 -13.44 17.26
CA LYS A 194 -0.12 -13.24 16.74
C LYS A 194 -0.08 -12.24 15.58
N GLY A 195 -1.09 -12.27 14.70
CA GLY A 195 -1.25 -11.27 13.65
C GLY A 195 -1.43 -9.87 14.25
N THR A 196 -2.32 -9.69 15.22
CA THR A 196 -2.56 -8.41 15.88
C THR A 196 -1.31 -7.87 16.57
N ILE A 197 -0.52 -8.72 17.25
CA ILE A 197 0.78 -8.31 17.82
C ILE A 197 1.70 -7.82 16.71
N ALA A 198 1.79 -8.53 15.58
CA ALA A 198 2.61 -8.11 14.46
C ALA A 198 2.11 -6.79 13.82
N THR A 199 0.81 -6.57 13.73
CA THR A 199 0.21 -5.29 13.31
C THR A 199 0.64 -4.14 14.21
N VAL A 200 0.57 -4.34 15.54
CA VAL A 200 1.04 -3.34 16.53
C VAL A 200 2.52 -3.05 16.35
N LEU A 201 3.36 -4.08 16.19
CA LEU A 201 4.80 -3.93 16.01
C LEU A 201 5.16 -3.26 14.69
N GLY A 202 4.48 -3.60 13.59
CA GLY A 202 4.69 -2.97 12.29
C GLY A 202 4.33 -1.48 12.30
N SER A 203 3.21 -1.13 12.93
CA SER A 203 2.83 0.28 13.12
C SER A 203 3.82 1.03 14.01
N THR A 204 4.25 0.40 15.11
CA THR A 204 5.27 0.94 16.03
C THR A 204 6.59 1.20 15.32
N LEU A 205 7.05 0.26 14.49
CA LEU A 205 8.28 0.39 13.74
C LEU A 205 8.26 1.63 12.83
N ILE A 206 7.19 1.80 12.05
CA ILE A 206 7.07 2.93 11.13
C ILE A 206 6.94 4.25 11.90
N ALA A 207 6.16 4.29 12.98
CA ALA A 207 6.06 5.48 13.82
C ALA A 207 7.41 5.86 14.45
N ALA A 208 8.14 4.89 15.01
CA ALA A 208 9.44 5.09 15.65
C ALA A 208 10.52 5.57 14.67
N ILE A 209 10.62 4.94 13.51
CA ILE A 209 11.61 5.40 12.51
C ILE A 209 11.23 6.78 11.98
N SER A 210 9.94 7.05 11.77
CA SER A 210 9.46 8.33 11.27
C SER A 210 9.84 9.49 12.20
N ILE A 211 9.59 9.36 13.51
CA ILE A 211 9.98 10.40 14.45
C ILE A 211 11.49 10.61 14.48
N TYR A 212 12.28 9.55 14.32
CA TYR A 212 13.74 9.64 14.30
C TYR A 212 14.25 10.35 13.04
N VAL A 213 13.88 9.88 11.85
CA VAL A 213 14.44 10.40 10.58
C VAL A 213 13.93 11.80 10.22
N PHE A 214 12.74 12.18 10.70
CA PHE A 214 12.19 13.53 10.51
C PHE A 214 12.38 14.44 11.73
N SER A 215 12.97 13.95 12.83
CA SER A 215 13.11 14.70 14.09
C SER A 215 11.77 15.27 14.59
N LEU A 216 10.71 14.47 14.55
CA LEU A 216 9.35 14.89 14.93
C LEU A 216 9.12 14.75 16.43
N GLN A 217 8.17 15.53 16.94
CA GLN A 217 7.74 15.45 18.33
C GLN A 217 7.13 14.08 18.66
N LEU A 218 7.28 13.64 19.90
CA LEU A 218 6.74 12.37 20.38
C LEU A 218 5.22 12.27 20.21
N ALA A 219 4.47 13.37 20.24
CA ALA A 219 3.03 13.36 19.97
C ALA A 219 2.69 12.86 18.55
N VAL A 220 3.58 13.09 17.57
CA VAL A 220 3.40 12.61 16.18
C VAL A 220 3.55 11.09 16.10
N PHE A 221 4.31 10.47 17.00
CA PHE A 221 4.40 9.01 17.11
C PHE A 221 3.00 8.41 17.28
N ILE A 222 2.19 8.97 18.18
CA ILE A 222 0.84 8.47 18.47
C ILE A 222 -0.04 8.59 17.22
N CYS A 223 0.08 9.69 16.47
CA CYS A 223 -0.68 9.92 15.25
C CYS A 223 -0.37 8.83 14.20
N ILE A 224 0.92 8.57 13.93
CA ILE A 224 1.35 7.57 12.92
C ILE A 224 1.04 6.14 13.41
N PHE A 225 1.28 5.85 14.69
CA PHE A 225 1.00 4.55 15.29
C PHE A 225 -0.49 4.20 15.23
N ALA A 226 -1.35 5.14 15.66
CA ALA A 226 -2.80 4.94 15.67
C ALA A 226 -3.33 4.80 14.24
N ALA A 227 -2.87 5.64 13.32
CA ALA A 227 -3.19 5.53 11.90
C ALA A 227 -2.82 4.17 11.31
N GLY A 228 -1.59 3.70 11.56
CA GLY A 228 -1.12 2.42 11.05
C GLY A 228 -1.93 1.24 11.59
N PHE A 229 -2.16 1.20 12.89
CA PHE A 229 -2.92 0.14 13.54
C PHE A 229 -4.41 0.15 13.13
N LEU A 230 -5.08 1.29 13.26
CA LEU A 230 -6.51 1.41 12.93
C LEU A 230 -6.79 1.25 11.45
N GLY A 231 -5.89 1.70 10.57
CA GLY A 231 -5.99 1.44 9.14
C GLY A 231 -5.93 -0.05 8.81
N SER A 232 -5.06 -0.83 9.47
CA SER A 232 -5.02 -2.28 9.28
C SER A 232 -6.24 -2.99 9.88
N VAL A 233 -6.79 -2.50 10.98
CA VAL A 233 -8.07 -3.00 11.51
C VAL A 233 -9.21 -2.73 10.52
N ALA A 234 -9.22 -1.56 9.87
CA ALA A 234 -10.19 -1.23 8.82
C ALA A 234 -10.08 -2.20 7.64
N ASP A 235 -8.86 -2.61 7.26
CA ASP A 235 -8.64 -3.63 6.23
C ASP A 235 -9.35 -4.94 6.55
N SER A 236 -9.10 -5.46 7.76
CA SER A 236 -9.74 -6.67 8.24
C SER A 236 -11.27 -6.53 8.29
N TYR A 237 -11.77 -5.36 8.68
CA TYR A 237 -13.21 -5.10 8.77
C TYR A 237 -13.87 -5.10 7.39
N PHE A 238 -13.31 -4.38 6.42
CA PHE A 238 -13.82 -4.37 5.05
C PHE A 238 -13.64 -5.72 4.34
N GLY A 239 -12.57 -6.45 4.66
CA GLY A 239 -12.37 -7.82 4.18
C GLY A 239 -13.49 -8.76 4.65
N ALA A 240 -13.88 -8.67 5.93
CA ALA A 240 -14.94 -9.49 6.49
C ALA A 240 -16.31 -9.20 5.85
N ILE A 241 -16.62 -7.92 5.55
CA ILE A 241 -17.92 -7.50 5.05
C ILE A 241 -18.05 -7.68 3.53
N PHE A 242 -17.06 -7.21 2.76
CA PHE A 242 -17.20 -7.08 1.31
C PHE A 242 -16.56 -8.24 0.55
N GLN A 243 -15.38 -8.72 0.97
CA GLN A 243 -14.66 -9.73 0.20
C GLN A 243 -15.24 -11.13 0.43
N ARG A 244 -15.65 -11.45 1.67
CA ARG A 244 -16.22 -12.76 2.00
C ARG A 244 -17.54 -13.04 1.27
N ASN A 245 -18.31 -12.00 0.97
CA ASN A 245 -19.57 -12.09 0.26
C ASN A 245 -19.42 -11.94 -1.28
N ASN A 246 -18.19 -11.94 -1.81
CA ASN A 246 -17.88 -11.65 -3.22
C ASN A 246 -18.57 -10.37 -3.72
N SER A 247 -18.68 -9.36 -2.85
CA SER A 247 -19.37 -8.12 -3.19
C SER A 247 -18.64 -7.38 -4.30
N SER A 248 -19.41 -6.65 -5.11
CA SER A 248 -18.88 -5.84 -6.21
C SER A 248 -19.64 -4.54 -6.32
N VAL A 249 -18.96 -3.48 -6.76
CA VAL A 249 -19.58 -2.19 -7.06
C VAL A 249 -19.72 -2.03 -8.56
N THR A 250 -20.92 -1.69 -9.02
CA THR A 250 -21.14 -1.29 -10.41
C THR A 250 -21.01 0.22 -10.51
N LEU A 251 -20.08 0.70 -11.32
CA LEU A 251 -19.94 2.12 -11.63
C LEU A 251 -20.77 2.43 -12.89
N PRO A 252 -21.94 3.10 -12.77
CA PRO A 252 -22.86 3.30 -13.89
C PRO A 252 -22.21 4.09 -15.03
N VAL A 253 -21.35 5.05 -14.67
CA VAL A 253 -20.65 5.93 -15.62
C VAL A 253 -19.64 5.17 -16.49
N LEU A 254 -19.04 4.10 -15.95
CA LEU A 254 -18.04 3.30 -16.67
C LEU A 254 -18.61 2.01 -17.25
N ASN A 255 -19.88 1.72 -16.97
CA ASN A 255 -20.54 0.45 -17.27
C ASN A 255 -19.67 -0.77 -16.89
N GLN A 256 -19.04 -0.70 -15.71
CA GLN A 256 -18.10 -1.71 -15.20
C GLN A 256 -18.48 -2.12 -13.79
N THR A 257 -18.48 -3.43 -13.56
CA THR A 257 -18.61 -4.03 -12.23
C THR A 257 -17.22 -4.41 -11.72
N ILE A 258 -16.85 -3.83 -10.59
CA ILE A 258 -15.53 -4.00 -9.98
C ILE A 258 -15.72 -4.80 -8.69
N PRO A 259 -15.13 -6.01 -8.56
CA PRO A 259 -15.21 -6.78 -7.33
C PRO A 259 -14.38 -6.11 -6.23
N PHE A 260 -14.82 -6.21 -4.98
CA PHE A 260 -14.01 -5.83 -3.82
C PHE A 260 -12.84 -6.81 -3.69
N SER A 261 -11.76 -6.53 -4.42
CA SER A 261 -10.51 -7.28 -4.34
C SER A 261 -9.67 -6.84 -3.14
N ASN A 262 -8.65 -7.64 -2.80
CA ASN A 262 -7.66 -7.28 -1.78
C ASN A 262 -7.03 -5.91 -2.04
N ASN A 263 -6.61 -5.66 -3.28
CA ASN A 263 -6.00 -4.40 -3.66
C ASN A 263 -6.91 -3.17 -3.45
N ILE A 264 -8.23 -3.32 -3.60
CA ILE A 264 -9.17 -2.21 -3.34
C ILE A 264 -9.26 -1.95 -1.84
N VAL A 265 -9.38 -3.02 -1.04
CA VAL A 265 -9.48 -2.91 0.41
C VAL A 265 -8.18 -2.30 0.98
N ASN A 266 -7.01 -2.80 0.60
CA ASN A 266 -5.72 -2.20 0.94
C ASN A 266 -5.63 -0.71 0.55
N GLY A 267 -6.12 -0.35 -0.64
CA GLY A 267 -6.18 1.05 -1.09
C GLY A 267 -7.06 1.94 -0.22
N ILE A 268 -8.22 1.44 0.21
CA ILE A 268 -9.11 2.17 1.12
C ILE A 268 -8.46 2.28 2.51
N SER A 269 -7.93 1.18 3.03
CA SER A 269 -7.30 1.09 4.35
C SER A 269 -6.11 2.05 4.50
N THR A 270 -5.20 2.07 3.53
CA THR A 270 -4.05 2.99 3.55
C THR A 270 -4.47 4.45 3.43
N GLY A 271 -5.54 4.75 2.68
CA GLY A 271 -6.12 6.08 2.61
C GLY A 271 -6.73 6.53 3.94
N ILE A 272 -7.48 5.65 4.60
CA ILE A 272 -8.00 5.87 5.95
C ILE A 272 -6.85 6.12 6.93
N GLY A 273 -5.79 5.33 6.86
CA GLY A 273 -4.58 5.53 7.65
C GLY A 273 -3.96 6.91 7.46
N GLY A 274 -3.73 7.32 6.21
CA GLY A 274 -3.18 8.64 5.91
C GLY A 274 -4.07 9.79 6.39
N LEU A 275 -5.38 9.70 6.17
CA LEU A 275 -6.35 10.68 6.65
C LEU A 275 -6.41 10.74 8.18
N LEU A 276 -6.42 9.59 8.87
CA LEU A 276 -6.37 9.52 10.32
C LEU A 276 -5.12 10.19 10.88
N ALA A 277 -3.94 9.92 10.29
CA ALA A 277 -2.71 10.54 10.74
C ALA A 277 -2.76 12.08 10.63
N ALA A 278 -3.32 12.58 9.52
CA ALA A 278 -3.52 14.01 9.31
C ALA A 278 -4.51 14.62 10.33
N ILE A 279 -5.67 13.99 10.51
CA ILE A 279 -6.71 14.46 11.44
C ILE A 279 -6.17 14.45 12.88
N LEU A 280 -5.52 13.37 13.31
CA LEU A 280 -4.94 13.27 14.65
C LEU A 280 -3.88 14.34 14.87
N LYS A 281 -3.05 14.63 13.87
CA LYS A 281 -2.10 15.74 13.97
C LYS A 281 -2.81 17.08 14.19
N LEU A 282 -3.93 17.34 13.52
CA LEU A 282 -4.66 18.61 13.69
C LEU A 282 -5.35 18.74 15.06
N ILE A 283 -5.71 17.62 15.67
CA ILE A 283 -6.42 17.59 16.97
C ILE A 283 -5.43 17.63 18.13
N ILE A 284 -4.33 16.87 18.04
CA ILE A 284 -3.39 16.64 19.15
C ILE A 284 -2.28 17.71 19.19
N ILE A 285 -1.95 18.33 18.05
CA ILE A 285 -0.76 19.18 17.87
C ILE A 285 -1.08 20.45 17.08
#